data_AF-A0A358XKX9-F1
#
_entry.id   AF-A0A358XKX9-F1
#
_cell.length_a   1.000
_cell.length_b   1.000
_cell.length_c   1.000
_cell.angle_alpha   90.00
_cell.angle_beta   90.00
_cell.angle_gamma   90.00
#
_symmetry.space_group_name_H-M   'P 1'
#
loop_
_entity.id
_entity.type
_entity.pdbx_description
1 polymer ?
#
loop_
_entity_poly.entity_id
_entity_poly.type
_entity_poly.pdbx_seq_one_letter_code
_entity_poly.pdbx_strand_id
1 'polypeptide(L)'
;SVRGLSTINGNLDPLIVLDGFIYEGDITNIDPAMIESATVLKDAAASAIWGARAGNGVIVLTTKKGMIGTNTCNKITFGSTMIFKDRPNLSQLYQVPNADFIAIEKMLFDGGHYDVFLQSFPYVA
;
A
#
# COMPACT_ATOMS: atom_id res chain seq x y z
N SER A 1 -12.74 1.55 9.15
CA SER A 1 -13.99 1.26 9.87
C SER A 1 -15.02 0.65 8.93
N VAL A 2 -15.54 -0.54 9.24
CA VAL A 2 -16.48 -1.29 8.37
C VAL A 2 -17.93 -0.80 8.48
N ARG A 3 -18.22 0.12 9.41
CA ARG A 3 -19.37 1.03 9.37
C ARG A 3 -18.93 2.41 9.81
N GLY A 4 -19.49 3.46 9.21
CA GLY A 4 -19.02 4.85 9.33
C GLY A 4 -18.69 5.34 10.74
N LEU A 5 -17.81 6.34 10.77
CA LEU A 5 -17.25 7.08 11.92
C LEU A 5 -18.20 7.17 13.14
N SER A 6 -18.08 6.24 14.10
CA SER A 6 -18.88 6.25 15.34
C SER A 6 -18.02 6.42 16.61
N THR A 7 -16.77 6.84 16.48
CA THR A 7 -15.89 7.11 17.63
C THR A 7 -15.15 8.42 17.43
N ILE A 8 -15.40 9.37 18.33
CA ILE A 8 -14.84 10.73 18.27
C ILE A 8 -13.36 10.75 18.74
N ASN A 9 -12.91 9.75 19.53
CA ASN A 9 -11.52 9.63 20.04
C ASN A 9 -11.12 8.18 20.41
N GLY A 10 -11.71 7.17 19.77
CA GLY A 10 -11.46 5.75 20.10
C GLY A 10 -10.93 4.97 18.90
N ASN A 11 -10.01 4.03 19.13
CA ASN A 11 -9.44 3.22 18.07
C ASN A 11 -10.57 2.49 17.30
N LEU A 12 -10.68 2.77 15.99
CA LEU A 12 -11.75 2.27 15.10
C LEU A 12 -11.41 0.91 14.50
N ASP A 13 -10.32 0.31 14.96
CA ASP A 13 -9.82 -0.93 14.39
C ASP A 13 -10.74 -2.10 14.80
N PRO A 14 -11.10 -2.96 13.84
CA PRO A 14 -11.80 -4.20 14.13
C PRO A 14 -10.87 -5.16 14.88
N LEU A 15 -11.45 -6.04 15.69
CA LEU A 15 -10.69 -7.07 16.39
C LEU A 15 -10.23 -8.13 15.39
N ILE A 16 -8.94 -8.41 15.34
CA ILE A 16 -8.38 -9.46 14.49
C ILE A 16 -8.26 -10.73 15.31
N VAL A 17 -8.72 -11.85 14.75
CA VAL A 17 -8.60 -13.17 15.34
C VAL A 17 -7.86 -14.07 14.38
N LEU A 18 -6.69 -14.55 14.78
CA LEU A 18 -5.85 -15.46 14.04
C LEU A 18 -5.97 -16.87 14.65
N ASP A 19 -6.47 -17.83 13.88
CA ASP A 19 -6.65 -19.23 14.30
C ASP A 19 -7.40 -19.41 15.63
N GLY A 20 -8.34 -18.51 15.92
CA GLY A 20 -9.14 -18.52 17.15
C GLY A 20 -8.55 -17.71 18.31
N PHE A 21 -7.37 -17.13 18.15
CA PHE A 21 -6.73 -16.27 19.15
C PHE A 21 -6.80 -14.81 18.75
N ILE A 22 -7.03 -13.92 19.71
CA ILE A 22 -7.01 -12.48 19.48
C ILE A 22 -5.59 -12.05 19.13
N TYR A 23 -5.44 -11.37 18.00
CA TYR A 23 -4.18 -10.80 17.55
C TYR A 23 -4.23 -9.28 17.77
N GLU A 24 -3.37 -8.78 18.67
CA GLU A 24 -3.27 -7.35 18.99
C GLU A 24 -2.12 -6.64 18.25
N GLY A 25 -1.42 -7.34 17.36
CA GLY A 25 -0.34 -6.77 16.54
C GLY A 25 -0.85 -6.10 15.27
N ASP A 26 0.06 -5.49 14.51
CA ASP A 26 -0.25 -4.93 13.20
C ASP A 26 -0.52 -6.06 12.18
N ILE A 27 -1.65 -5.96 11.46
CA ILE A 27 -2.06 -6.90 10.42
C ILE A 27 -1.03 -6.99 9.28
N THR A 28 -0.21 -5.95 9.08
CA THR A 28 0.86 -5.95 8.08
C THR A 28 1.94 -7.01 8.32
N ASN A 29 2.07 -7.51 9.56
CA ASN A 29 3.01 -8.56 9.90
C ASN A 29 2.54 -9.96 9.48
N ILE A 30 1.27 -10.11 9.07
CA ILE A 30 0.73 -11.39 8.63
C ILE A 30 0.92 -11.51 7.12
N ASP A 31 1.70 -12.49 6.68
CA ASP A 31 1.86 -12.79 5.26
C ASP A 31 0.51 -13.28 4.67
N PRO A 32 -0.08 -12.55 3.70
CA PRO A 32 -1.34 -12.96 3.07
C PRO A 32 -1.23 -14.29 2.34
N ALA A 33 -0.04 -14.72 1.93
CA ALA A 33 0.16 -16.01 1.28
C ALA A 33 -0.09 -17.20 2.23
N MET A 34 0.01 -17.00 3.54
CA MET A 34 -0.25 -18.02 4.56
C MET A 34 -1.72 -18.10 5.00
N ILE A 35 -2.56 -17.13 4.62
CA ILE A 35 -3.98 -17.12 5.00
C ILE A 35 -4.77 -18.06 4.07
N GLU A 36 -5.53 -18.96 4.67
CA GLU A 36 -6.45 -19.87 3.98
C GLU A 36 -7.80 -19.20 3.73
N SER A 37 -8.37 -18.59 4.78
CA SER A 37 -9.65 -17.89 4.67
C SER A 37 -9.71 -16.68 5.60
N ALA A 38 -10.46 -15.66 5.16
CA ALA A 38 -10.76 -14.46 5.92
C ALA A 38 -12.28 -14.30 6.00
N THR A 39 -12.82 -14.37 7.21
CA THR A 39 -14.25 -14.20 7.48
C THR A 39 -14.46 -12.94 8.29
N VAL A 40 -15.31 -12.05 7.77
CA VAL A 40 -15.66 -10.81 8.48
C VAL A 40 -17.01 -10.99 9.17
N LEU A 41 -16.98 -10.98 10.50
CA LEU A 41 -18.17 -11.04 11.34
C LEU A 41 -18.61 -9.62 11.72
N LYS A 42 -19.89 -9.33 11.51
CA LYS A 42 -20.52 -8.06 11.90
C LYS A 42 -21.01 -8.11 13.35
N ASP A 43 -21.17 -6.93 13.95
CA ASP A 43 -21.33 -6.66 15.39
C ASP A 43 -22.19 -7.67 16.17
N ALA A 44 -23.36 -8.06 15.68
CA ALA A 44 -24.24 -8.99 16.40
C ALA A 44 -23.68 -10.43 16.51
N ALA A 45 -23.12 -10.96 15.42
CA ALA A 45 -22.56 -12.31 15.40
C ALA A 45 -21.16 -12.35 16.04
N ALA A 46 -20.40 -11.26 15.91
CA ALA A 46 -19.07 -11.12 16.46
C ALA A 46 -19.08 -10.94 17.98
N SER A 47 -19.99 -10.12 18.51
CA SER A 47 -20.11 -9.85 19.95
C SER A 47 -20.59 -11.06 20.75
N ALA A 48 -21.41 -11.92 20.15
CA ALA A 48 -21.89 -13.15 20.79
C ALA A 48 -20.76 -14.09 21.19
N ILE A 49 -19.65 -14.10 20.43
CA ILE A 49 -18.52 -14.99 20.71
C ILE A 49 -17.39 -14.23 21.42
N TRP A 50 -16.96 -13.06 20.92
CA TRP A 50 -15.76 -12.35 21.43
C TRP A 50 -16.07 -11.12 22.32
N GLY A 51 -17.33 -10.91 22.71
CA GLY A 51 -17.73 -9.92 23.73
C GLY A 51 -17.56 -8.47 23.32
N ALA A 52 -17.30 -7.58 24.29
CA ALA A 52 -17.25 -6.13 24.10
C ALA A 52 -16.13 -5.66 23.14
N ARG A 53 -15.05 -6.43 23.01
CA ARG A 53 -13.93 -6.14 22.09
C ARG A 53 -14.31 -6.27 20.62
N ALA A 54 -15.40 -6.98 20.32
CA ALA A 54 -15.96 -7.12 18.98
C ALA A 54 -16.90 -5.97 18.58
N GLY A 55 -16.97 -4.90 19.38
CA GLY A 55 -17.87 -3.76 19.14
C GLY A 55 -17.65 -3.04 17.80
N ASN A 56 -16.45 -3.14 17.23
CA ASN A 56 -16.10 -2.57 15.92
C ASN A 56 -16.11 -3.62 14.77
N GLY A 57 -16.59 -4.84 15.05
CA GLY A 57 -16.52 -5.99 14.15
C GLY A 57 -15.29 -6.88 14.39
N VAL A 58 -15.33 -8.11 13.87
CA VAL A 58 -14.25 -9.11 13.99
C VAL A 58 -13.84 -9.60 12.62
N ILE A 59 -12.53 -9.64 12.38
CA ILE A 59 -11.93 -10.30 11.22
C ILE A 59 -11.30 -11.60 11.70
N VAL A 60 -11.88 -12.73 11.32
CA VAL A 60 -11.35 -14.06 11.59
C VAL A 60 -10.47 -14.49 10.44
N LEU A 61 -9.19 -14.68 10.69
CA LEU A 61 -8.19 -15.19 9.78
C LEU A 61 -7.86 -16.63 10.17
N THR A 62 -7.88 -17.53 9.20
CA THR A 62 -7.44 -18.91 9.39
C THR A 62 -6.20 -19.14 8.55
N THR A 63 -5.14 -19.68 9.16
CA THR A 63 -3.88 -20.00 8.47
C THR A 63 -3.98 -21.34 7.74
N LYS A 64 -3.25 -21.46 6.64
CA LYS A 64 -3.11 -22.71 5.88
C LYS A 64 -2.41 -23.74 6.76
N LYS A 65 -3.13 -24.81 7.12
CA LYS A 65 -2.54 -25.94 7.83
C LYS A 65 -1.85 -26.91 6.87
N GLY A 66 -0.75 -27.50 7.32
CA GLY A 66 -0.09 -28.57 6.59
C GLY A 66 -1.02 -29.79 6.49
N MET A 67 -1.41 -30.17 5.28
CA MET A 67 -2.20 -31.38 5.05
C MET A 67 -1.28 -32.61 5.14
N ILE A 68 -1.31 -33.30 6.27
CA ILE A 68 -0.63 -34.60 6.44
C ILE A 68 -1.58 -35.69 5.92
N GLY A 69 -1.24 -36.31 4.80
CA GLY A 69 -1.90 -37.55 4.32
C GLY A 69 -2.83 -37.40 3.11
N THR A 70 -3.15 -36.20 2.64
CA THR A 70 -3.66 -36.05 1.27
C THR A 70 -2.47 -36.02 0.34
N ASN A 71 -2.51 -36.86 -0.70
CA ASN A 71 -1.49 -36.99 -1.74
C ASN A 71 -1.41 -35.75 -2.66
N THR A 72 -1.39 -34.55 -2.06
CA THR A 72 -1.15 -33.28 -2.72
C THR A 72 0.36 -33.19 -2.93
N CYS A 73 0.78 -33.83 -4.01
CA CYS A 73 2.08 -33.67 -4.66
C CYS A 73 2.64 -32.27 -4.36
N ASN A 74 3.75 -32.21 -3.61
CA ASN A 74 4.46 -30.98 -3.28
C ASN A 74 4.59 -30.15 -4.55
N LYS A 75 3.79 -29.08 -4.69
CA LYS A 75 3.80 -28.24 -5.89
C LYS A 75 5.04 -27.34 -5.83
N ILE A 76 6.18 -27.89 -6.23
CA ILE A 76 7.40 -27.13 -6.45
C ILE A 76 7.16 -26.31 -7.71
N THR A 77 6.86 -25.02 -7.53
CA THR A 77 6.62 -24.09 -8.64
C THR A 77 7.91 -23.31 -8.88
N PHE A 78 8.51 -23.49 -10.05
CA PHE A 78 9.67 -22.71 -10.49
C PHE A 78 9.19 -21.61 -11.43
N GLY A 79 9.28 -20.36 -10.99
CA GLY A 79 8.97 -19.18 -11.81
C GLY A 79 10.25 -18.58 -12.37
N SER A 80 10.38 -18.55 -13.71
CA SER A 80 11.43 -17.79 -14.41
C SER A 80 10.77 -16.65 -15.16
N THR A 81 11.14 -15.41 -14.84
CA THR A 81 10.66 -14.22 -15.57
C THR A 81 11.82 -13.68 -16.40
N MET A 82 11.72 -13.76 -17.72
CA MET A 82 12.68 -13.14 -18.65
C MET A 82 12.10 -11.82 -19.14
N ILE A 83 12.68 -10.70 -18.69
CA ILE A 83 12.29 -9.37 -19.14
C ILE A 83 13.20 -8.98 -20.30
N PHE A 84 12.69 -9.10 -21.52
CA PHE A 84 13.34 -8.54 -22.71
C PHE A 84 13.00 -7.06 -22.78
N LYS A 85 13.96 -6.20 -22.43
CA LYS A 85 13.82 -4.75 -22.54
C LYS A 85 14.79 -4.26 -23.61
N ASP A 86 14.24 -3.81 -24.75
CA ASP A 86 15.04 -3.12 -25.75
C ASP A 86 15.65 -1.84 -25.17
N ARG A 87 16.83 -1.46 -25.68
CA ARG A 87 17.48 -0.21 -25.27
C ARG A 87 16.52 0.95 -25.55
N PRO A 88 16.18 1.79 -24.54
CA PRO A 88 15.36 2.97 -24.80
C PRO A 88 16.11 3.86 -25.80
N ASN A 89 15.45 4.18 -26.91
CA ASN A 89 16.04 5.04 -27.93
C ASN A 89 16.02 6.49 -27.44
N LEU A 90 17.11 6.90 -26.78
CA LEU A 90 17.29 8.24 -26.22
C LEU A 90 17.39 9.32 -27.30
N SER A 91 17.61 8.97 -28.58
CA SER A 91 17.67 9.92 -29.69
C SER A 91 16.30 10.44 -30.15
N GLN A 92 15.21 9.79 -29.72
CA GLN A 92 13.83 10.25 -29.94
C GLN A 92 13.30 11.11 -28.79
N LEU A 93 14.06 11.26 -27.70
CA LEU A 93 13.73 12.25 -26.71
C LEU A 93 13.97 13.62 -27.35
N TYR A 94 12.89 14.38 -27.51
CA TYR A 94 12.96 15.76 -27.95
C TYR A 94 13.76 16.56 -26.91
N GLN A 95 15.05 16.72 -27.19
CA GLN A 95 15.90 17.64 -26.47
C GLN A 95 15.75 18.99 -27.17
N VAL A 96 15.31 19.98 -26.41
CA VAL A 96 15.29 21.36 -26.89
C VAL A 96 16.73 21.72 -27.24
N PRO A 97 17.03 22.21 -28.46
CA PRO A 97 18.37 22.66 -28.78
C PRO A 97 18.77 23.78 -27.83
N ASN A 98 20.03 23.83 -27.43
CA ASN A 98 20.52 24.75 -26.38
C ASN A 98 20.09 26.21 -26.62
N ALA A 99 20.02 26.65 -27.88
CA ALA A 99 19.58 28.00 -28.24
C ALA A 99 18.12 28.29 -27.86
N ASP A 100 17.20 27.35 -28.12
CA ASP A 100 15.78 27.50 -27.82
C ASP A 100 15.54 27.42 -26.31
N PHE A 101 16.31 26.58 -25.61
CA PHE A 101 16.28 26.50 -24.16
C PHE A 101 16.67 27.83 -23.51
N ILE A 102 17.79 28.43 -23.94
CA ILE A 102 18.26 29.73 -23.47
C ILE A 102 17.24 30.84 -23.79
N ALA A 103 16.61 30.80 -24.97
CA ALA A 103 15.59 31.78 -25.35
C ALA A 103 14.36 31.69 -24.44
N ILE A 104 13.90 30.49 -24.11
CA ILE A 104 12.78 30.26 -23.19
C ILE A 104 13.16 30.72 -21.78
N GLU A 105 14.34 30.36 -21.27
CA GLU A 105 14.80 30.79 -19.95
C GLU A 105 14.88 32.32 -19.85
N LYS A 106 15.43 32.97 -20.88
CA LYS A 106 15.50 34.44 -20.94
C LYS A 106 14.11 35.07 -20.97
N MET A 107 13.18 34.50 -21.75
CA MET A 107 11.80 34.98 -21.79
C MET A 107 11.08 34.82 -20.44
N LEU A 108 11.28 33.69 -19.75
CA LEU A 108 10.71 33.43 -18.43
C LEU A 108 11.31 34.35 -17.36
N PHE A 109 12.62 34.63 -17.48
CA PHE A 109 13.33 35.58 -16.63
C PHE A 109 12.80 37.01 -16.81
N ASP A 110 12.71 37.48 -18.06
CA ASP A 110 12.17 38.80 -18.37
C ASP A 110 10.68 38.92 -17.98
N GLY A 111 9.95 37.80 -17.96
CA GLY A 111 8.55 37.70 -17.53
C GLY A 111 8.34 37.62 -16.01
N GLY A 112 9.40 37.75 -15.19
CA GLY A 112 9.31 37.76 -13.72
C GLY A 112 9.00 36.40 -13.10
N HIS A 113 9.14 35.31 -13.85
CA HIS A 113 8.78 33.96 -13.39
C HIS A 113 9.69 33.43 -12.26
N TYR A 114 10.85 34.08 -12.05
CA TYR A 114 11.83 33.75 -11.02
C TYR A 114 11.93 34.80 -9.90
N ASP A 115 11.14 35.88 -9.94
CA ASP A 115 11.25 37.00 -8.99
C ASP A 115 11.01 36.56 -7.54
N VAL A 116 10.04 35.66 -7.34
CA VAL A 116 9.72 35.11 -6.01
C VAL A 116 10.91 34.34 -5.43
N PHE A 117 11.61 33.57 -6.27
CA PHE A 117 12.76 32.78 -5.85
C PHE A 117 13.99 33.66 -5.57
N LEU A 118 14.25 34.65 -6.44
CA LEU A 118 15.34 35.63 -6.28
C LEU A 118 15.17 36.49 -5.03
N GLN A 119 13.93 36.82 -4.66
CA GLN A 119 13.63 37.58 -3.44
C GLN A 119 13.73 36.75 -2.16
N SER A 120 13.41 35.44 -2.22
CA SER A 120 13.47 34.56 -1.03
C SER A 120 14.87 34.01 -0.74
N PHE A 121 15.75 33.92 -1.75
CA PHE A 121 17.10 33.37 -1.62
C PHE A 121 18.16 34.25 -2.31
N PRO A 122 18.43 35.46 -1.80
CA PRO A 122 19.28 36.45 -2.47
C PRO A 122 20.78 36.10 -2.58
N TYR A 123 21.23 34.99 -1.99
CA TYR A 123 22.65 34.59 -1.93
C TYR A 123 22.98 33.31 -2.72
N VAL A 124 22.06 32.81 -3.55
CA VAL A 124 22.21 31.52 -4.24
C VAL A 124 22.21 31.67 -5.77
N ALA A 125 22.37 32.90 -6.25
CA ALA A 125 22.55 33.22 -7.67
C ALA A 125 24.03 33.21 -8.07
#